data_AF-A0A167VVP9-F1
#
_entry.id   AF-A0A167VVP9-F1
#
_cell.length_a   1.000
_cell.length_b   1.000
_cell.length_c   1.000
_cell.angle_alpha   90.00
_cell.angle_beta   90.00
_cell.angle_gamma   90.00
#
_symmetry.space_group_name_H-M   'P 1'
#
loop_
_entity.id
_entity.type
_entity.pdbx_description
1 polymer ?
#
loop_
_entity_poly.entity_id
_entity_poly.type
_entity_poly.pdbx_seq_one_letter_code
_entity_poly.pdbx_strand_id
1 'polypeptide(L)'
;MDHCYDFEAANQSLVALAKVRGEEASTTLAETIEMDGTSAYHTDKPKCWKLATMDPESGDKEEVVITIQGIICQKPSSHSIHFVRQQIQLTSLECPIFKRTMQTIQRLDHLLSQQVPDGKMDPLQLPSAFGDTALKPGNRYFTARRDDPDSRDLPFDPAVDPKGFLEVICHK
;
A
#
# COMPACT_ATOMS: atom_id res chain seq x y z
N MET A 1 12.49 -21.67 -11.68
CA MET A 1 11.91 -21.17 -10.42
C MET A 1 12.93 -21.45 -9.35
N ASP A 2 13.30 -20.47 -8.54
CA ASP A 2 14.40 -20.61 -7.58
C ASP A 2 14.06 -21.65 -6.51
N HIS A 3 14.70 -22.81 -6.60
CA HIS A 3 14.64 -23.91 -5.62
C HIS A 3 15.27 -23.55 -4.25
N CYS A 4 15.49 -22.26 -4.00
CA CYS A 4 16.25 -21.75 -2.87
C CYS A 4 15.39 -20.98 -1.86
N TYR A 5 14.08 -20.82 -2.11
CA TYR A 5 13.19 -20.13 -1.19
C TYR A 5 12.33 -21.13 -0.41
N ASP A 6 12.50 -21.17 0.91
CA ASP A 6 11.73 -22.01 1.82
C ASP A 6 10.44 -21.30 2.23
N PHE A 7 9.35 -21.64 1.53
CA PHE A 7 8.03 -21.05 1.75
C PHE A 7 7.43 -21.42 3.10
N GLU A 8 7.73 -22.62 3.61
CA GLU A 8 7.18 -23.09 4.88
C GLU A 8 7.85 -22.35 6.03
N ALA A 9 9.18 -22.22 6.00
CA ALA A 9 9.92 -21.41 6.97
C ALA A 9 9.53 -19.93 6.92
N ALA A 10 9.30 -19.37 5.73
CA ALA A 10 8.84 -17.99 5.57
C ALA A 10 7.45 -17.77 6.18
N ASN A 11 6.51 -18.69 5.95
CA ASN A 11 5.17 -18.62 6.55
C ASN A 11 5.24 -18.72 8.08
N GLN A 12 6.00 -19.67 8.61
CA GLN A 12 6.20 -19.81 10.07
C GLN A 12 6.80 -18.54 10.69
N SER A 13 7.78 -17.92 10.02
CA SER A 13 8.39 -16.66 10.45
C SER A 13 7.39 -15.50 10.45
N LEU A 14 6.53 -15.43 9.42
CA LEU A 14 5.47 -14.40 9.33
C LEU A 14 4.44 -14.56 10.46
N VAL A 15 4.02 -15.80 10.75
CA VAL A 15 3.13 -16.10 11.88
C VAL A 15 3.78 -15.74 13.22
N ALA A 16 5.08 -15.98 13.39
CA ALA A 16 5.81 -15.62 14.61
C ALA A 16 5.93 -14.09 14.77
N LEU A 17 6.27 -13.35 13.71
CA LEU A 17 6.35 -11.89 13.72
C LEU A 17 4.99 -11.24 14.05
N ALA A 18 3.91 -11.78 13.47
CA ALA A 18 2.55 -11.33 13.75
C ALA A 18 2.16 -11.51 15.23
N LYS A 19 2.71 -12.53 15.92
CA LYS A 19 2.45 -12.78 17.34
C LYS A 19 3.25 -11.87 18.27
N VAL A 20 4.54 -11.68 18.00
CA VAL A 20 5.45 -10.91 18.89
C VAL A 20 5.10 -9.43 18.96
N ARG A 21 4.70 -8.81 17.83
CA ARG A 21 4.38 -7.38 17.80
C ARG A 21 2.95 -7.02 18.18
N GLY A 22 2.11 -8.01 18.49
CA GLY A 22 0.80 -7.76 19.07
C GLY A 22 0.86 -7.19 20.49
N GLU A 23 2.02 -7.24 21.17
CA GLU A 23 2.16 -6.84 22.58
C GLU A 23 2.86 -5.49 22.81
N GLU A 24 3.71 -4.99 21.89
CA GLU A 24 4.58 -3.82 22.16
C GLU A 24 4.34 -2.57 21.29
N ALA A 25 3.36 -2.59 20.39
CA ALA A 25 3.03 -1.40 19.61
C ALA A 25 1.54 -1.06 19.81
N SER A 26 1.27 0.18 20.23
CA SER A 26 -0.01 0.84 19.94
C SER A 26 -0.08 1.05 18.42
N THR A 27 -0.31 -0.05 17.73
CA THR A 27 -0.75 -0.14 16.35
C THR A 27 -1.64 -1.36 16.40
N THR A 28 -2.90 -1.10 16.71
CA THR A 28 -3.99 -2.06 16.61
C THR A 28 -3.74 -2.91 15.36
N LEU A 29 -3.46 -4.19 15.58
CA LEU A 29 -3.46 -5.24 14.58
C LEU A 29 -4.90 -5.27 14.07
N ALA A 30 -5.23 -4.33 13.16
CA ALA A 30 -6.54 -3.71 13.07
C ALA A 30 -7.65 -4.73 13.33
N GLU A 31 -8.14 -4.73 14.57
CA GLU A 31 -9.47 -5.18 14.89
C GLU A 31 -10.35 -4.58 13.81
N THR A 32 -11.16 -5.43 13.20
CA THR A 32 -12.24 -5.12 12.26
C THR A 32 -12.33 -3.63 11.93
N ILE A 33 -11.88 -3.22 10.74
CA ILE A 33 -12.28 -1.91 10.21
C ILE A 33 -13.80 -2.00 10.08
N GLU A 34 -14.52 -1.57 11.12
CA GLU A 34 -15.94 -1.25 11.03
C GLU A 34 -16.01 -0.08 10.05
N MET A 35 -16.58 -0.35 8.87
CA MET A 35 -16.58 0.60 7.76
C MET A 35 -17.71 1.65 7.90
N ASP A 36 -18.33 1.73 9.07
CA ASP A 36 -19.36 2.71 9.38
C ASP A 36 -18.70 4.09 9.58
N GLY A 37 -18.99 5.02 8.68
CA GLY A 37 -18.43 6.38 8.73
C GLY A 37 -17.22 6.65 7.82
N THR A 38 -16.80 5.68 6.99
CA THR A 38 -15.75 5.92 5.98
C THR A 38 -16.33 6.64 4.75
N SER A 39 -15.65 7.68 4.28
CA SER A 39 -16.02 8.46 3.09
C SER A 39 -14.83 8.65 2.14
N ALA A 40 -15.13 8.87 0.87
CA ALA A 40 -14.14 9.23 -0.14
C ALA A 40 -14.24 10.71 -0.49
N TYR A 41 -13.11 11.37 -0.70
CA TYR A 41 -13.08 12.75 -1.19
C TYR A 41 -11.98 12.95 -2.22
N HIS A 42 -12.25 13.83 -3.19
CA HIS A 42 -11.30 14.22 -4.21
C HIS A 42 -10.40 15.34 -3.68
N THR A 43 -9.12 15.26 -4.01
CA THR A 43 -8.14 16.31 -3.80
C THR A 43 -7.59 16.72 -5.16
N ASP A 44 -7.45 18.02 -5.41
CA ASP A 44 -6.91 18.53 -6.68
C ASP A 44 -5.37 18.54 -6.69
N LYS A 45 -4.74 18.60 -5.52
CA LYS A 45 -3.29 18.71 -5.32
C LYS A 45 -2.84 17.90 -4.08
N PRO A 46 -2.23 16.71 -4.25
CA PRO A 46 -2.13 15.95 -5.50
C PRO A 46 -3.50 15.56 -6.05
N LYS A 47 -3.63 15.39 -7.36
CA LYS A 47 -4.89 14.93 -7.98
C LYS A 47 -5.15 13.46 -7.64
N CYS A 48 -5.85 13.20 -6.55
CA CYS A 48 -6.20 11.85 -6.13
C CYS A 48 -7.50 11.79 -5.33
N TRP A 49 -8.06 10.58 -5.25
CA TRP A 49 -9.14 10.25 -4.32
C TRP A 49 -8.53 9.70 -3.04
N LYS A 50 -8.98 10.23 -1.91
CA LYS A 50 -8.57 9.82 -0.57
C LYS A 50 -9.74 9.22 0.18
N LEU A 51 -9.42 8.25 1.03
CA LEU A 51 -10.34 7.71 2.02
C LEU A 51 -10.13 8.47 3.33
N ALA A 52 -11.22 8.93 3.95
CA ALA A 52 -11.20 9.47 5.28
C ALA A 52 -12.28 8.87 6.16
N THR A 53 -11.97 8.76 7.44
CA THR A 53 -12.95 8.57 8.51
C THR A 53 -13.25 9.93 9.14
N MET A 54 -14.41 10.06 9.76
CA MET A 54 -14.66 11.17 10.69
C MET A 54 -14.20 10.77 12.08
N ASP A 55 -13.43 11.64 12.72
CA ASP A 55 -13.15 11.52 14.14
C ASP A 55 -14.44 11.84 14.92
N PRO A 56 -14.93 10.92 15.77
CA PRO A 56 -16.22 11.09 16.44
C PRO A 56 -16.23 12.21 17.49
N GLU A 57 -15.07 12.66 17.99
CA GLU A 57 -14.99 13.69 19.03
C GLU A 57 -14.83 15.10 18.44
N SER A 58 -13.98 15.27 17.44
CA SER A 58 -13.69 16.55 16.79
C SER A 58 -14.57 16.82 15.57
N GLY A 59 -15.08 15.77 14.92
CA GLY A 59 -15.76 15.86 13.61
C GLY A 59 -14.80 16.11 12.44
N ASP A 60 -13.49 16.12 12.68
CA ASP A 60 -12.48 16.30 11.65
C ASP A 60 -12.34 15.04 10.78
N LYS A 61 -11.87 15.24 9.54
CA LYS A 61 -11.61 14.15 8.60
C LYS A 61 -10.18 13.66 8.74
N GLU A 62 -10.00 12.39 9.06
CA GLU A 62 -8.69 11.75 9.17
C GLU A 62 -8.47 10.77 8.01
N GLU A 63 -7.29 10.82 7.39
CA GLU A 63 -6.93 9.94 6.27
C GLU A 63 -6.75 8.49 6.74
N VAL A 64 -7.37 7.54 6.03
CA VAL A 64 -7.25 6.12 6.36
C VAL A 64 -5.88 5.60 5.91
N VAL A 65 -5.03 5.25 6.86
CA VAL A 65 -3.69 4.67 6.61
C VAL A 65 -3.71 3.16 6.84
N ILE A 66 -3.43 2.37 5.80
CA ILE A 66 -3.34 0.92 5.88
C ILE A 66 -1.87 0.50 5.94
N THR A 67 -1.49 -0.19 7.02
CA THR A 67 -0.16 -0.79 7.15
C THR A 67 -0.24 -2.30 6.94
N ILE A 68 0.55 -2.83 6.00
CA ILE A 68 0.59 -4.27 5.71
C ILE A 68 2.01 -4.77 5.97
N GLN A 69 2.13 -5.78 6.84
CA GLN A 69 3.38 -6.48 7.10
C GLN A 69 3.52 -7.67 6.14
N GLY A 70 4.72 -7.88 5.60
CA GLY A 70 5.00 -8.98 4.68
C GLY A 70 6.48 -9.24 4.51
N ILE A 71 6.80 -10.35 3.83
CA ILE A 71 8.17 -10.76 3.50
C ILE A 71 8.39 -10.56 1.99
N ILE A 72 9.55 -10.05 1.60
CA ILE A 72 9.89 -9.78 0.20
C ILE A 72 10.46 -11.06 -0.43
N CYS A 73 9.71 -11.65 -1.38
CA CYS A 73 10.11 -12.89 -2.05
C CYS A 73 10.83 -12.68 -3.39
N GLN A 74 10.78 -11.48 -4.01
CA GLN A 74 11.41 -11.19 -5.31
C GLN A 74 11.96 -9.77 -5.38
N LYS A 75 13.06 -9.58 -6.11
CA LYS A 75 13.70 -8.27 -6.31
C LYS A 75 12.89 -7.42 -7.32
N PRO A 76 12.70 -6.12 -7.05
CA PRO A 76 12.00 -5.23 -7.98
C PRO A 76 12.81 -5.03 -9.28
N SER A 77 12.14 -5.01 -10.44
CA SER A 77 12.73 -4.69 -11.73
C SER A 77 12.22 -3.34 -12.25
N SER A 78 13.11 -2.50 -12.80
CA SER A 78 12.78 -1.16 -13.28
C SER A 78 12.78 -1.07 -14.80
N HIS A 79 11.73 -0.49 -15.40
CA HIS A 79 11.79 0.07 -16.76
C HIS A 79 11.12 1.46 -16.77
N SER A 80 11.81 2.43 -17.35
CA SER A 80 11.49 3.87 -17.46
C SER A 80 11.64 4.71 -16.17
N ILE A 81 12.37 5.82 -16.30
CA ILE A 81 12.88 6.66 -15.20
C ILE A 81 11.86 7.69 -14.69
N HIS A 82 10.91 8.14 -15.53
CA HIS A 82 9.92 9.15 -15.14
C HIS A 82 8.65 8.56 -14.50
N PHE A 83 8.49 7.24 -14.54
CA PHE A 83 7.37 6.52 -13.92
C PHE A 83 7.88 5.44 -12.95
N VAL A 84 9.08 5.63 -12.39
CA VAL A 84 9.62 4.68 -11.42
C VAL A 84 8.67 4.65 -10.23
N ARG A 85 8.08 3.48 -10.05
CA ARG A 85 7.31 3.14 -8.87
C ARG A 85 7.97 1.93 -8.24
N GLN A 86 8.09 1.97 -6.91
CA GLN A 86 8.29 0.75 -6.16
C GLN A 86 6.98 -0.01 -6.21
N GLN A 87 7.00 -1.21 -6.75
CA GLN A 87 5.85 -2.09 -6.71
C GLN A 87 6.29 -3.40 -6.06
N ILE A 88 5.53 -3.84 -5.07
CA ILE A 88 5.70 -5.14 -4.44
C ILE A 88 4.47 -5.99 -4.75
N GLN A 89 4.64 -7.31 -4.71
CA GLN A 89 3.55 -8.25 -4.77
C GLN A 89 3.48 -8.98 -3.45
N LEU A 90 2.41 -8.75 -2.71
CA LEU A 90 2.14 -9.35 -1.41
C LEU A 90 1.21 -10.53 -1.60
N THR A 91 1.60 -11.70 -1.08
CA THR A 91 0.78 -12.90 -1.08
C THR A 91 0.55 -13.36 0.35
N SER A 92 -0.53 -14.12 0.56
CA SER A 92 -0.99 -14.53 1.89
C SER A 92 -0.15 -15.66 2.49
N LEU A 93 0.43 -16.53 1.66
CA LEU A 93 0.97 -17.82 2.10
C LEU A 93 -0.03 -18.55 3.03
N GLU A 94 -1.30 -18.56 2.63
CA GLU A 94 -2.45 -19.07 3.37
C GLU A 94 -2.81 -18.33 4.68
N CYS A 95 -2.19 -17.20 5.01
CA CYS A 95 -2.47 -16.44 6.23
C CYS A 95 -3.95 -15.97 6.32
N PRO A 96 -4.72 -16.38 7.35
CA PRO A 96 -6.11 -15.99 7.49
C PRO A 96 -6.32 -14.48 7.69
N ILE A 97 -5.36 -13.80 8.34
CA ILE A 97 -5.41 -12.34 8.56
C ILE A 97 -5.35 -11.62 7.22
N PHE A 98 -4.42 -11.99 6.36
CA PHE A 98 -4.27 -11.40 5.03
C PHE A 98 -5.54 -11.60 4.18
N LYS A 99 -6.18 -12.78 4.25
CA LYS A 99 -7.46 -13.03 3.55
C LYS A 99 -8.54 -12.05 3.99
N ARG A 100 -8.67 -11.76 5.29
CA ARG A 100 -9.60 -10.74 5.80
C ARG A 100 -9.22 -9.35 5.31
N THR A 101 -7.94 -8.99 5.33
CA THR A 101 -7.47 -7.70 4.80
C THR A 101 -7.82 -7.53 3.33
N MET A 102 -7.67 -8.57 2.50
CA MET A 102 -8.06 -8.53 1.09
C MET A 102 -9.56 -8.29 0.91
N GLN A 103 -10.39 -8.95 1.72
CA GLN A 103 -11.84 -8.71 1.71
C GLN A 103 -12.16 -7.25 2.07
N THR A 104 -11.45 -6.65 3.03
CA THR A 104 -11.62 -5.24 3.37
C THR A 104 -11.21 -4.31 2.23
N ILE A 105 -10.07 -4.58 1.57
CA ILE A 105 -9.62 -3.79 0.41
C ILE A 105 -10.64 -3.87 -0.74
N GLN A 106 -11.20 -5.05 -1.00
CA GLN A 106 -12.25 -5.23 -2.00
C GLN A 106 -13.51 -4.44 -1.64
N ARG A 107 -13.89 -4.38 -0.37
CA ARG A 107 -15.02 -3.54 0.09
C ARG A 107 -14.73 -2.06 -0.08
N LEU A 108 -13.50 -1.61 0.22
CA LEU A 108 -13.09 -0.22 0.02
C LEU A 108 -13.13 0.17 -1.47
N ASP A 109 -12.63 -0.69 -2.35
CA ASP A 109 -12.72 -0.50 -3.80
C ASP A 109 -14.18 -0.38 -4.26
N HIS A 110 -15.06 -1.22 -3.72
CA HIS A 110 -16.49 -1.13 -4.00
C HIS A 110 -17.10 0.19 -3.54
N LEU A 111 -16.80 0.66 -2.33
CA LEU A 111 -17.29 1.95 -1.83
C LEU A 111 -16.76 3.13 -2.65
N LEU A 112 -15.47 3.08 -3.04
CA LEU A 112 -14.87 4.10 -3.89
C LEU A 112 -15.50 4.12 -5.27
N SER A 113 -15.70 2.97 -5.90
CA SER A 113 -16.29 2.90 -7.25
C SER A 113 -17.73 3.41 -7.30
N GLN A 114 -18.49 3.38 -6.20
CA GLN A 114 -19.81 4.00 -6.12
C GLN A 114 -19.77 5.54 -6.09
N GLN A 115 -18.68 6.13 -5.59
CA GLN A 115 -18.52 7.58 -5.42
C GLN A 115 -17.77 8.22 -6.60
N VAL A 116 -17.03 7.42 -7.37
CA VAL A 116 -16.23 7.87 -8.51
C VAL A 116 -17.00 7.61 -9.81
N PRO A 117 -17.12 8.57 -10.74
CA PRO A 117 -17.81 8.36 -12.01
C PRO A 117 -17.23 7.20 -12.82
N ASP A 118 -18.10 6.52 -13.57
CA ASP A 118 -17.72 5.39 -14.44
C ASP A 118 -16.55 5.75 -15.36
N GLY A 119 -15.54 4.87 -15.39
CA GLY A 119 -14.34 5.04 -16.20
C GLY A 119 -13.34 6.09 -15.70
N LYS A 120 -13.54 6.65 -14.50
CA LYS A 120 -12.57 7.54 -13.83
C LYS A 120 -11.71 6.86 -12.77
N MET A 121 -11.99 5.60 -12.46
CA MET A 121 -11.24 4.78 -11.52
C MET A 121 -10.68 3.56 -12.25
N ASP A 122 -9.39 3.28 -12.04
CA ASP A 122 -8.80 2.03 -12.50
C ASP A 122 -9.34 0.88 -11.64
N PRO A 123 -9.74 -0.26 -12.23
CA PRO A 123 -10.25 -1.39 -11.47
C PRO A 123 -9.15 -1.97 -10.57
N LEU A 124 -9.51 -2.34 -9.34
CA LEU A 124 -8.61 -3.06 -8.45
C LEU A 124 -8.10 -4.35 -9.10
N GLN A 125 -6.78 -4.43 -9.28
CA GLN A 125 -6.10 -5.60 -9.83
C GLN A 125 -5.64 -6.51 -8.69
N LEU A 126 -6.22 -7.70 -8.59
CA LEU A 126 -5.83 -8.74 -7.64
C LEU A 126 -5.20 -9.92 -8.41
N PRO A 127 -3.90 -9.85 -8.73
CA PRO A 127 -3.23 -10.96 -9.40
C PRO A 127 -3.23 -12.22 -8.51
N SER A 128 -3.07 -13.39 -9.13
CA SER A 128 -2.75 -14.61 -8.39
C SER A 128 -1.23 -14.78 -8.29
N ALA A 129 -0.75 -15.18 -7.12
CA ALA A 129 0.63 -15.57 -6.88
C ALA A 129 0.65 -16.84 -6.05
N PHE A 130 1.38 -17.85 -6.51
CA PHE A 130 1.54 -19.12 -5.78
C PHE A 130 0.19 -19.80 -5.43
N GLY A 131 -0.83 -19.65 -6.28
CA GLY A 131 -2.17 -20.21 -6.05
C GLY A 131 -3.07 -19.38 -5.13
N ASP A 132 -2.54 -18.31 -4.53
CA ASP A 132 -3.27 -17.39 -3.66
C ASP A 132 -3.57 -16.05 -4.34
N THR A 133 -4.58 -15.34 -3.85
CA THR A 133 -4.83 -13.93 -4.21
C THR A 133 -3.70 -13.06 -3.66
N ALA A 134 -3.14 -12.21 -4.50
CA ALA A 134 -2.09 -11.28 -4.14
C ALA A 134 -2.53 -9.82 -4.30
N LEU A 135 -1.97 -8.96 -3.46
CA LEU A 135 -2.08 -7.52 -3.58
C LEU A 135 -0.82 -7.00 -4.26
N LYS A 136 -0.97 -6.05 -5.19
CA LYS A 136 0.17 -5.48 -5.91
C LYS A 136 0.33 -3.97 -5.65
N PRO A 137 0.54 -3.55 -4.38
CA PRO A 137 0.64 -2.13 -4.06
C PRO A 137 1.91 -1.53 -4.66
N GLY A 138 1.86 -0.24 -4.94
CA GLY A 138 3.06 0.46 -5.38
C GLY A 138 3.03 1.96 -5.10
N ASN A 139 4.19 2.47 -4.74
CA ASN A 139 4.44 3.88 -4.46
C ASN A 139 5.24 4.47 -5.62
N ARG A 140 4.84 5.64 -6.11
CA ARG A 140 5.65 6.40 -7.06
C ARG A 140 6.79 7.07 -6.29
N TYR A 141 8.00 7.02 -6.82
CA TYR A 141 9.12 7.80 -6.26
C TYR A 141 9.03 9.27 -6.64
N PHE A 142 8.35 9.58 -7.75
CA PHE A 142 8.23 10.92 -8.28
C PHE A 142 6.76 11.30 -8.47
N THR A 143 6.40 12.49 -8.00
CA THR A 143 5.15 13.18 -8.31
C THR A 143 5.51 14.45 -9.08
N ALA A 144 4.85 14.72 -10.21
CA ALA A 144 5.16 15.92 -10.97
C ALA A 144 4.79 17.16 -10.16
N ARG A 145 5.66 18.19 -10.15
CA ARG A 145 5.42 19.45 -9.43
C ARG A 145 4.14 20.17 -9.84
N ARG A 146 3.67 19.97 -11.07
CA ARG A 146 2.37 20.49 -11.51
C ARG A 146 1.18 19.86 -10.76
N ASP A 147 1.33 18.60 -10.35
CA ASP A 147 0.28 17.82 -9.69
C ASP A 147 0.35 18.09 -8.17
N ASP A 148 1.54 18.32 -7.63
CA ASP A 148 1.76 18.63 -6.21
C ASP A 148 2.81 19.75 -6.04
N PRO A 149 2.40 21.03 -6.20
CA PRO A 149 3.31 22.16 -6.23
C PRO A 149 3.84 22.56 -4.85
N ASP A 150 3.05 22.31 -3.80
CA ASP A 150 3.31 22.82 -2.45
C ASP A 150 4.03 21.79 -1.57
N SER A 151 4.16 20.53 -2.01
CA SER A 151 4.90 19.51 -1.26
C SER A 151 6.39 19.81 -1.20
N ARG A 152 7.04 19.35 -0.13
CA ARG A 152 8.49 19.43 -0.02
C ARG A 152 9.10 18.22 -0.69
N ASP A 153 10.22 18.41 -1.39
CA ASP A 153 11.00 17.27 -1.86
C ASP A 153 11.47 16.49 -0.63
N LEU A 154 11.10 15.22 -0.59
CA LEU A 154 11.57 14.29 0.44
C LEU A 154 12.86 13.65 -0.09
N PRO A 155 14.01 13.84 0.59
CA PRO A 155 15.24 13.20 0.18
C PRO A 155 15.08 11.68 0.25
N PHE A 156 15.70 10.96 -0.68
CA PHE A 156 15.72 9.50 -0.64
C PHE A 156 16.60 9.01 0.50
N ASP A 157 16.12 7.99 1.21
CA ASP A 157 16.94 7.30 2.21
C ASP A 157 18.19 6.69 1.55
N PRO A 158 19.38 6.71 2.18
CA PRO A 158 20.57 6.08 1.62
C PRO A 158 20.41 4.58 1.31
N ALA A 159 19.49 3.88 1.97
CA ALA A 159 19.16 2.50 1.63
C ALA A 159 18.33 2.37 0.34
N VAL A 160 17.59 3.43 -0.04
CA VAL A 160 16.75 3.51 -1.24
C VAL A 160 17.56 4.03 -2.44
N ASP A 161 18.39 5.06 -2.25
CA ASP A 161 19.26 5.62 -3.28
C ASP A 161 20.73 5.72 -2.83
N PRO A 162 21.42 4.59 -2.63
CA PRO A 162 22.80 4.58 -2.10
C PRO A 162 23.82 5.27 -3.01
N LYS A 163 23.44 5.58 -4.25
CA LYS A 163 24.32 6.19 -5.26
C LYS A 163 23.84 7.59 -5.68
N GLY A 164 22.75 8.11 -5.11
CA GLY A 164 22.20 9.42 -5.45
C GLY A 164 21.65 9.53 -6.88
N PHE A 165 21.36 8.41 -7.55
CA PHE A 165 20.89 8.43 -8.94
C PHE A 165 19.47 8.96 -9.06
N LEU A 166 18.57 8.57 -8.15
CA LEU A 166 17.19 9.03 -8.14
C LEU A 166 17.11 10.53 -7.82
N GLU A 167 17.97 11.02 -6.93
CA GLU A 167 18.08 12.45 -6.60
C GLU A 167 18.54 13.28 -7.80
N VAL A 168 19.56 12.82 -8.53
CA VAL A 168 20.07 13.50 -9.75
C VAL A 168 19.00 13.61 -10.84
N ILE A 169 18.08 12.63 -10.92
CA ILE A 169 16.97 12.63 -11.88
C ILE A 169 15.90 13.66 -11.49
N CYS A 170 15.68 13.90 -10.19
CA CYS A 170 14.63 14.79 -9.70
C CYS A 170 14.88 16.27 -10.04
N HIS A 171 16.14 16.65 -10.29
CA HIS A 171 16.58 18.03 -10.56
C HIS A 171 16.77 18.36 -12.05
N LYS A 172 16.37 17.47 -12.97
CA LYS A 172 16.38 17.73 -14.42
C LYS A 172 14.98 17.94 -14.97
#